data_AF-A0A935Q910-F1
#
_entry.id   AF-A0A935Q910-F1
#
_cell.length_a   1.000
_cell.length_b   1.000
_cell.length_c   1.000
_cell.angle_alpha   90.00
_cell.angle_beta   90.00
_cell.angle_gamma   90.00
#
_symmetry.space_group_name_H-M   'P 1'
#
loop_
_entity.id
_entity.type
_entity.pdbx_description
1 polymer ?
#
loop_
_entity_poly.entity_id
_entity_poly.type
_entity_poly.pdbx_seq_one_letter_code
_entity_poly.pdbx_strand_id
1 'polypeptide(L)'
;MFSKVKLNKIFPLRGKTNVIEKSIKHIGDKKKVFLVDKDFDDLLGKVKSQSNLFYLEKYSIENYLVVEESLKKYIIEEKPKTRLNTIKNDLKFKDCIQTATDLFYELTMLHLLVQAKGLPLKNTSTPPEKYIQFGAVCSIKAAEILQYKTEIQTELNKVDKRLKVDSQLNKIKDKFKLYCGKDCFKHIPGKYLIKYFKSKIEILLI
;
A
#
# COMPACT_ATOMS: atom_id res chain seq x y z
N MET A 1 11.12 -5.18 -22.60
CA MET A 1 12.05 -4.70 -21.53
C MET A 1 12.98 -3.65 -22.13
N PHE A 2 13.20 -2.50 -21.49
CA PHE A 2 13.97 -1.38 -22.05
C PHE A 2 15.49 -1.62 -22.00
N SER A 3 16.01 -2.50 -22.85
CA SER A 3 17.44 -2.88 -22.88
C SER A 3 18.42 -1.72 -23.11
N LYS A 4 17.93 -0.56 -23.57
CA LYS A 4 18.73 0.65 -23.85
C LYS A 4 18.71 1.70 -22.72
N VAL A 5 17.87 1.53 -21.70
CA VAL A 5 17.77 2.50 -20.59
C VAL A 5 18.67 2.06 -19.45
N LYS A 6 19.70 2.85 -19.14
CA LYS A 6 20.56 2.65 -17.97
C LYS A 6 20.34 3.77 -16.96
N LEU A 7 20.01 3.40 -15.73
CA LEU A 7 19.94 4.34 -14.62
C LEU A 7 21.37 4.65 -14.15
N ASN A 8 21.78 5.92 -14.22
CA ASN A 8 23.11 6.34 -13.78
C ASN A 8 23.11 6.79 -12.32
N LYS A 9 22.16 7.67 -11.94
CA LYS A 9 22.06 8.23 -10.59
C LYS A 9 20.61 8.31 -10.14
N ILE A 10 20.38 8.07 -8.85
CA ILE A 10 19.08 8.20 -8.19
C ILE A 10 19.21 9.26 -7.10
N PHE A 11 18.28 10.21 -7.07
CA PHE A 11 18.28 11.31 -6.11
C PHE A 11 16.94 11.36 -5.37
N PRO A 12 16.90 11.09 -4.06
CA PRO A 12 15.67 11.26 -3.27
C PRO A 12 15.37 12.75 -3.10
N LEU A 13 14.13 13.15 -3.39
CA LEU A 13 13.68 14.55 -3.31
C LEU A 13 12.83 14.86 -2.07
N ARG A 14 12.80 13.94 -1.09
CA ARG A 14 12.14 14.12 0.22
C ARG A 14 10.64 14.45 0.15
N GLY A 15 9.92 13.80 -0.75
CA GLY A 15 8.45 13.87 -0.81
C GLY A 15 7.91 14.11 -2.22
N LYS A 16 6.66 13.67 -2.42
CA LYS A 16 5.97 13.71 -3.71
C LYS A 16 5.88 15.11 -4.30
N THR A 17 5.55 16.12 -3.48
CA THR A 17 5.43 17.52 -3.92
C THR A 17 6.73 18.02 -4.57
N ASN A 18 7.87 17.80 -3.91
CA ASN A 18 9.18 18.21 -4.44
C ASN A 18 9.54 17.49 -5.74
N VAL A 19 9.14 16.22 -5.89
CA VAL A 19 9.34 15.45 -7.13
C VAL A 19 8.55 16.08 -8.27
N ILE A 20 7.27 16.40 -8.04
CA ILE A 20 6.38 17.01 -9.05
C ILE A 20 6.87 18.42 -9.41
N GLU A 21 7.26 19.24 -8.44
CA GLU A 21 7.79 20.57 -8.72
C GLU A 21 9.08 20.52 -9.54
N LYS A 22 9.96 19.55 -9.23
CA LYS A 22 11.21 19.38 -9.96
C LYS A 22 10.98 18.77 -11.35
N SER A 23 9.96 17.94 -11.54
CA SER A 23 9.61 17.39 -12.86
C SER A 23 9.15 18.48 -13.81
N ILE A 24 8.32 19.42 -13.33
CA ILE A 24 7.87 20.59 -14.11
C ILE A 24 9.05 21.42 -14.61
N LYS A 25 10.05 21.67 -13.76
CA LYS A 25 11.26 22.44 -14.10
C LYS A 25 12.18 21.74 -15.11
N HIS A 26 11.94 20.45 -15.41
CA HIS A 26 12.80 19.62 -16.27
C HIS A 26 12.03 18.93 -17.40
N ILE A 27 10.87 19.44 -17.78
CA ILE A 27 10.13 18.94 -18.94
C ILE A 27 11.02 19.05 -20.19
N GLY A 28 11.11 17.97 -20.97
CA GLY A 28 11.96 17.88 -22.16
C GLY A 28 13.40 17.41 -21.91
N ASP A 29 13.86 17.37 -20.65
CA ASP A 29 15.18 16.80 -20.32
C ASP A 29 15.15 15.26 -20.43
N LYS A 30 15.64 14.74 -21.56
CA LYS A 30 15.70 13.30 -21.86
C LYS A 30 16.61 12.50 -20.91
N LYS A 31 17.41 13.16 -20.06
CA LYS A 31 18.30 12.50 -19.09
C LYS A 31 17.68 12.36 -17.71
N LYS A 32 16.50 12.95 -17.46
CA LYS A 32 15.84 12.94 -16.16
C LYS A 32 14.43 12.37 -16.24
N VAL A 33 14.17 11.42 -15.35
CA VAL A 33 12.83 10.88 -15.11
C VAL A 33 12.52 11.00 -13.63
N PHE A 34 11.25 11.25 -13.34
CA PHE A 34 10.75 11.46 -11.99
C PHE A 34 9.75 10.36 -11.69
N LEU A 35 9.87 9.75 -10.51
CA LEU A 35 9.04 8.64 -10.08
C LEU A 35 8.39 9.01 -8.75
N VAL A 36 7.08 8.76 -8.64
CA VAL A 36 6.33 8.97 -7.41
C VAL A 36 5.47 7.76 -7.07
N ASP A 37 5.26 7.55 -5.78
CA ASP A 37 4.28 6.58 -5.28
C ASP A 37 2.87 6.95 -5.76
N LYS A 38 2.06 5.93 -6.03
CA LYS A 38 0.70 6.13 -6.49
C LYS A 38 -0.23 6.60 -5.39
N ASP A 39 -0.02 6.09 -4.17
CA ASP A 39 -0.95 6.19 -3.05
C ASP A 39 -2.40 5.88 -3.51
N PHE A 40 -3.32 6.82 -3.30
CA PHE A 40 -4.68 6.81 -3.84
C PHE A 40 -4.87 7.87 -4.95
N ASP A 41 -3.79 8.42 -5.52
CA ASP A 41 -3.90 9.57 -6.43
C ASP A 41 -4.69 9.24 -7.70
N ASP A 42 -4.64 7.99 -8.17
CA ASP A 42 -5.42 7.54 -9.33
C ASP A 42 -6.93 7.50 -9.02
N LEU A 43 -7.30 7.04 -7.83
CA LEU A 43 -8.70 7.07 -7.36
C LEU A 43 -9.19 8.49 -7.07
N LEU A 44 -8.31 9.35 -6.54
CA LEU A 44 -8.67 10.71 -6.12
C LEU A 44 -8.53 11.75 -7.23
N GLY A 45 -8.15 11.35 -8.45
CA GLY A 45 -7.96 12.27 -9.58
C GLY A 45 -6.79 13.24 -9.39
N LYS A 46 -5.79 12.86 -8.60
CA LYS A 46 -4.61 13.68 -8.26
C LYS A 46 -3.41 13.39 -9.16
N VAL A 47 -3.48 12.36 -10.02
CA VAL A 47 -2.41 12.03 -10.97
C VAL A 47 -2.17 13.20 -11.93
N LYS A 48 -0.90 13.61 -12.03
CA LYS A 48 -0.44 14.59 -13.02
C LYS A 48 0.12 13.87 -14.25
N SER A 49 -0.36 14.24 -15.44
CA SER A 49 0.17 13.72 -16.70
C SER A 49 1.29 14.62 -17.21
N GLN A 50 2.52 14.11 -17.23
CA GLN A 50 3.70 14.80 -17.77
C GLN A 50 4.64 13.77 -18.40
N SER A 51 5.38 14.15 -19.44
CA SER A 51 6.22 13.22 -20.22
C SER A 51 7.41 12.63 -19.44
N ASN A 52 7.84 13.28 -18.37
CA ASN A 52 8.98 12.89 -17.55
C ASN A 52 8.60 12.49 -16.11
N LEU A 53 7.30 12.46 -15.77
CA LEU A 53 6.80 12.09 -14.45
C LEU A 53 6.00 10.79 -14.54
N PHE A 54 6.41 9.80 -13.75
CA PHE A 54 5.80 8.48 -13.73
C PHE A 54 5.26 8.21 -12.32
N TYR A 55 4.00 7.79 -12.27
CA TYR A 55 3.42 7.23 -11.06
C TYR A 55 3.60 5.71 -11.10
N LEU A 56 3.91 5.11 -9.96
CA LEU A 56 3.94 3.65 -9.84
C LEU A 56 2.56 3.04 -10.15
N GLU A 57 2.54 1.80 -10.66
CA GLU A 57 1.26 1.11 -10.92
C GLU A 57 0.57 0.63 -9.63
N LYS A 58 1.36 0.34 -8.59
CA LYS A 58 0.95 -0.05 -7.23
C LYS A 58 1.13 1.11 -6.25
N TYR A 59 0.53 0.99 -5.06
CA TYR A 59 0.46 2.02 -4.03
C TYR A 59 1.81 2.72 -3.79
N SER A 60 2.86 1.96 -3.48
CA SER A 60 4.20 2.46 -3.27
C SER A 60 5.28 1.49 -3.78
N ILE A 61 6.54 1.92 -3.72
CA ILE A 61 7.68 1.10 -4.18
C ILE A 61 7.81 -0.22 -3.40
N GLU A 62 7.44 -0.26 -2.11
CA GLU A 62 7.49 -1.47 -1.29
C GLU A 62 6.58 -2.57 -1.83
N ASN A 63 5.47 -2.23 -2.51
CA ASN A 63 4.60 -3.22 -3.15
C ASN A 63 5.30 -4.02 -4.27
N TYR A 64 6.44 -3.54 -4.79
CA TYR A 64 7.25 -4.25 -5.78
C TYR A 64 8.30 -5.16 -5.15
N LEU A 65 8.54 -5.06 -3.84
CA LEU A 65 9.40 -5.98 -3.10
C LEU A 65 8.66 -7.27 -2.72
N VAL A 66 7.33 -7.21 -2.66
CA VAL A 66 6.45 -8.35 -2.35
C VAL A 66 6.22 -9.19 -3.60
N VAL A 67 7.23 -10.00 -3.93
CA VAL A 67 7.22 -10.95 -5.05
C VAL A 67 7.80 -12.28 -4.57
N GLU A 68 7.19 -13.39 -4.98
CA GLU A 68 7.53 -14.73 -4.50
C GLU A 68 9.04 -15.03 -4.56
N GLU A 69 9.69 -14.72 -5.68
CA GLU A 69 11.13 -14.96 -5.87
C GLU A 69 12.01 -14.11 -4.96
N SER A 70 11.62 -12.86 -4.68
CA SER A 70 12.34 -12.00 -3.74
C SER A 70 12.26 -12.55 -2.31
N LEU A 71 11.08 -13.03 -1.92
CA LEU A 71 10.88 -13.61 -0.58
C LEU A 71 11.61 -14.95 -0.44
N LYS A 72 11.62 -15.80 -1.47
CA LYS A 72 12.40 -17.05 -1.48
C LYS A 72 13.90 -16.79 -1.30
N LYS A 73 14.45 -15.81 -2.03
CA LYS A 73 15.86 -15.42 -1.92
C LYS A 73 16.19 -14.95 -0.51
N TYR A 74 15.35 -14.07 0.05
CA TYR A 74 15.50 -13.61 1.42
C TYR A 74 15.49 -14.76 2.44
N ILE A 75 14.56 -15.72 2.32
CA ILE A 75 14.51 -16.90 3.20
C ILE A 75 15.77 -17.77 3.06
N ILE A 76 16.31 -17.94 1.85
CA ILE A 76 17.55 -18.70 1.63
C ILE A 76 18.74 -17.97 2.24
N GLU A 77 18.82 -16.65 2.12
CA GLU A 77 19.87 -15.84 2.73
C GLU A 77 19.88 -15.99 4.26
N GLU A 78 18.70 -16.00 4.89
CA GLU A 78 18.54 -16.19 6.34
C GLU A 78 18.73 -17.66 6.79
N LYS A 79 18.28 -18.64 6.00
CA LYS A 79 18.44 -20.08 6.26
C LYS A 79 18.97 -20.83 5.00
N PRO A 80 20.30 -20.81 4.75
CA PRO A 80 20.89 -21.37 3.53
C PRO A 80 20.68 -22.86 3.28
N LYS A 81 20.36 -23.63 4.34
CA LYS A 81 20.10 -25.08 4.25
C LYS A 81 18.67 -25.43 3.82
N THR A 82 17.77 -24.44 3.75
CA THR A 82 16.37 -24.67 3.39
C THR A 82 16.23 -24.93 1.90
N ARG A 83 15.53 -26.01 1.52
CA ARG A 83 15.28 -26.34 0.11
C ARG A 83 14.18 -25.44 -0.46
N LEU A 84 14.34 -24.99 -1.72
CA LEU A 84 13.36 -24.16 -2.42
C LEU A 84 11.94 -24.75 -2.44
N ASN A 85 11.82 -26.08 -2.62
CA ASN A 85 10.51 -26.75 -2.62
C ASN A 85 9.83 -26.68 -1.25
N THR A 86 10.59 -26.78 -0.16
CA THR A 86 10.09 -26.60 1.21
C THR A 86 9.55 -25.19 1.40
N ILE A 87 10.33 -24.18 1.02
CA ILE A 87 9.91 -22.77 1.09
C ILE A 87 8.60 -22.54 0.32
N LYS A 88 8.49 -23.09 -0.89
CA LYS A 88 7.29 -22.95 -1.72
C LYS A 88 6.06 -23.57 -1.05
N ASN A 89 6.21 -24.76 -0.47
CA ASN A 89 5.13 -25.50 0.19
C ASN A 89 4.68 -24.82 1.49
N ASP A 90 5.60 -24.19 2.21
CA ASP A 90 5.30 -23.59 3.51
C ASP A 90 4.81 -22.14 3.37
N LEU A 91 5.45 -21.33 2.51
CA LEU A 91 5.07 -19.93 2.29
C LEU A 91 3.69 -19.81 1.63
N LYS A 92 3.33 -20.74 0.73
CA LYS A 92 2.08 -20.72 -0.05
C LYS A 92 1.74 -19.31 -0.54
N PHE A 93 2.64 -18.71 -1.32
CA PHE A 93 2.63 -17.28 -1.61
C PHE A 93 1.28 -16.73 -2.08
N LYS A 94 0.56 -17.46 -2.95
CA LYS A 94 -0.77 -17.06 -3.43
C LYS A 94 -1.80 -16.98 -2.30
N ASP A 95 -1.79 -17.94 -1.38
CA ASP A 95 -2.69 -17.98 -0.23
C ASP A 95 -2.35 -16.85 0.76
N CYS A 96 -1.05 -16.57 0.95
CA CYS A 96 -0.59 -15.42 1.73
C CYS A 96 -1.06 -14.09 1.13
N ILE A 97 -0.98 -13.93 -0.20
CA ILE A 97 -1.49 -12.73 -0.88
C ILE A 97 -3.00 -12.59 -0.65
N GLN A 98 -3.77 -13.67 -0.86
CA GLN A 98 -5.21 -13.65 -0.64
C GLN A 98 -5.56 -13.25 0.80
N THR A 99 -4.91 -13.90 1.77
CA THR A 99 -5.10 -13.61 3.20
C THR A 99 -4.74 -12.16 3.52
N ALA A 100 -3.63 -11.64 3.00
CA ALA A 100 -3.23 -10.25 3.20
C ALA A 100 -4.24 -9.29 2.60
N THR A 101 -4.75 -9.57 1.38
CA THR A 101 -5.74 -8.70 0.74
C THR A 101 -7.03 -8.61 1.52
N ASP A 102 -7.50 -9.71 2.09
CA ASP A 102 -8.72 -9.74 2.88
C ASP A 102 -8.49 -9.05 4.24
N LEU A 103 -7.35 -9.31 4.89
CA LEU A 103 -6.96 -8.71 6.16
C LEU A 103 -6.89 -7.17 6.09
N PHE A 104 -6.33 -6.63 5.02
CA PHE A 104 -6.09 -5.18 4.89
C PHE A 104 -7.21 -4.43 4.15
N TYR A 105 -8.23 -5.12 3.63
CA TYR A 105 -9.28 -4.51 2.81
C TYR A 105 -10.01 -3.38 3.55
N GLU A 106 -10.56 -3.66 4.72
CA GLU A 106 -11.35 -2.69 5.49
C GLU A 106 -10.52 -1.45 5.84
N LEU A 107 -9.29 -1.66 6.31
CA LEU A 107 -8.39 -0.58 6.71
C LEU A 107 -7.98 0.28 5.51
N THR A 108 -7.74 -0.34 4.35
CA THR A 108 -7.45 0.37 3.08
C THR A 108 -8.63 1.26 2.68
N MET A 109 -9.86 0.75 2.80
CA MET A 109 -11.08 1.51 2.50
C MET A 109 -11.28 2.69 3.47
N LEU A 110 -10.99 2.51 4.75
CA LEU A 110 -11.04 3.59 5.75
C LEU A 110 -9.98 4.67 5.48
N HIS A 111 -8.76 4.29 5.10
CA HIS A 111 -7.72 5.24 4.70
C HIS A 111 -8.09 6.02 3.45
N LEU A 112 -8.64 5.35 2.44
CA LEU A 112 -9.15 5.99 1.23
C LEU A 112 -10.27 6.98 1.56
N LEU A 113 -11.19 6.63 2.45
CA LEU A 113 -12.25 7.54 2.91
C LEU A 113 -11.68 8.80 3.57
N VAL A 114 -10.73 8.65 4.49
CA VAL A 114 -10.07 9.78 5.14
C VAL A 114 -9.44 10.72 4.11
N GLN A 115 -8.71 10.17 3.13
CA GLN A 115 -8.08 10.99 2.09
C GLN A 115 -9.10 11.61 1.11
N ALA A 116 -10.14 10.88 0.74
CA ALA A 116 -11.19 11.35 -0.18
C ALA A 116 -11.99 12.51 0.40
N LYS A 117 -12.15 12.54 1.73
CA LYS A 117 -12.87 13.59 2.45
C LYS A 117 -11.96 14.67 3.03
N GLY A 118 -10.64 14.53 2.88
CA GLY A 118 -9.68 15.48 3.43
C GLY A 118 -9.76 15.60 4.95
N LEU A 119 -10.11 14.52 5.67
CA LEU A 119 -10.26 14.57 7.12
C LEU A 119 -8.89 14.71 7.79
N PRO A 120 -8.76 15.49 8.87
CA PRO A 120 -7.49 15.76 9.54
C PRO A 120 -7.03 14.59 10.44
N LEU A 121 -7.16 13.35 9.96
CA LEU A 121 -6.79 12.14 10.68
C LEU A 121 -5.54 11.51 10.08
N LYS A 122 -4.65 11.03 10.96
CA LYS A 122 -3.54 10.17 10.54
C LYS A 122 -4.12 8.88 9.95
N ASN A 123 -3.63 8.50 8.78
CA ASN A 123 -4.06 7.28 8.08
C ASN A 123 -2.86 6.38 7.78
N THR A 124 -2.35 6.39 6.55
CA THR A 124 -1.27 5.54 6.07
C THR A 124 0.09 5.93 6.65
N SER A 125 0.21 7.03 7.40
CA SER A 125 1.37 7.31 8.24
C SER A 125 1.43 6.44 9.50
N THR A 126 0.28 5.98 10.00
CA THR A 126 0.19 5.15 11.21
C THR A 126 0.79 3.76 10.95
N PRO A 127 1.60 3.20 11.86
CA PRO A 127 2.11 1.84 11.74
C PRO A 127 0.97 0.80 11.70
N PRO A 128 1.07 -0.26 10.86
CA PRO A 128 0.03 -1.28 10.80
C PRO A 128 -0.23 -1.99 12.13
N GLU A 129 0.76 -2.05 13.02
CA GLU A 129 0.68 -2.68 14.34
C GLU A 129 -0.38 -2.04 15.26
N LYS A 130 -0.80 -0.80 14.98
CA LYS A 130 -1.95 -0.19 15.66
C LYS A 130 -3.22 -1.00 15.41
N TYR A 131 -3.44 -1.44 14.17
CA TYR A 131 -4.70 -2.05 13.74
C TYR A 131 -4.63 -3.56 13.61
N ILE A 132 -3.43 -4.11 13.47
CA ILE A 132 -3.20 -5.51 13.15
C ILE A 132 -2.32 -6.13 14.23
N GLN A 133 -2.74 -7.29 14.71
CA GLN A 133 -1.90 -8.19 15.47
C GLN A 133 -1.12 -9.08 14.49
N PHE A 134 0.20 -8.92 14.46
CA PHE A 134 1.09 -9.79 13.68
C PHE A 134 1.53 -11.00 14.52
N GLY A 135 1.79 -12.12 13.85
CA GLY A 135 2.09 -13.42 14.46
C GLY A 135 1.68 -14.58 13.55
N ALA A 136 1.65 -15.80 14.10
CA ALA A 136 1.24 -17.03 13.40
C ALA A 136 -0.08 -16.85 12.66
N VAL A 137 -1.06 -16.35 13.40
CA VAL A 137 -2.32 -15.88 12.84
C VAL A 137 -2.30 -14.35 12.91
N CYS A 138 -2.24 -13.71 11.75
CA CYS A 138 -2.41 -12.27 11.66
C CYS A 138 -3.90 -11.94 11.74
N SER A 139 -4.29 -10.99 12.59
CA SER A 139 -5.70 -10.64 12.79
C SER A 139 -5.89 -9.16 13.02
N ILE A 140 -7.11 -8.69 12.75
CA ILE A 140 -7.51 -7.30 13.01
C ILE A 140 -7.76 -7.12 14.50
N LYS A 141 -7.26 -6.02 15.06
CA LYS A 141 -7.62 -5.52 16.39
C LYS A 141 -8.97 -4.80 16.29
N ALA A 142 -10.07 -5.53 16.48
CA ALA A 142 -11.42 -5.03 16.24
C ALA A 142 -11.74 -3.73 17.02
N ALA A 143 -11.28 -3.63 18.27
CA ALA A 143 -11.44 -2.42 19.09
C ALA A 143 -10.77 -1.18 18.46
N GLU A 144 -9.57 -1.34 17.90
CA GLU A 144 -8.80 -0.25 17.26
C GLU A 144 -9.44 0.21 15.94
N ILE A 145 -9.99 -0.73 15.17
CA ILE A 145 -10.77 -0.41 13.97
C ILE A 145 -12.06 0.32 14.34
N LEU A 146 -12.78 -0.15 15.36
CA LEU A 146 -14.01 0.50 15.83
C LEU A 146 -13.74 1.92 16.34
N GLN A 147 -12.65 2.10 17.10
CA GLN A 147 -12.21 3.41 17.54
C GLN A 147 -11.90 4.31 16.33
N TYR A 148 -11.14 3.82 15.35
CA TYR A 148 -10.82 4.61 14.17
C TYR A 148 -12.06 4.97 13.34
N LYS A 149 -13.04 4.07 13.22
CA LYS A 149 -14.35 4.41 12.62
C LYS A 149 -15.07 5.50 13.40
N THR A 150 -15.02 5.46 14.73
CA THR A 150 -15.62 6.49 15.60
C THR A 150 -14.94 7.84 15.42
N GLU A 151 -13.60 7.87 15.33
CA GLU A 151 -12.82 9.08 15.02
C GLU A 151 -13.21 9.64 13.65
N ILE A 152 -13.29 8.80 12.61
CA ILE A 152 -13.74 9.20 11.26
C ILE A 152 -15.17 9.76 11.31
N GLN A 153 -16.09 9.09 12.02
CA GLN A 153 -17.47 9.55 12.15
C GLN A 153 -17.55 10.91 12.85
N THR A 154 -16.70 11.15 13.84
CA THR A 154 -16.60 12.43 14.55
C THR A 154 -16.16 13.54 13.61
N GLU A 155 -15.12 13.32 12.81
CA GLU A 155 -14.67 14.32 11.82
C GLU A 155 -15.69 14.52 10.69
N LEU A 156 -16.37 13.45 10.23
CA LEU A 156 -17.47 13.58 9.26
C LEU A 156 -18.61 14.43 9.80
N ASN A 157 -18.98 14.29 11.08
CA ASN A 157 -20.04 15.08 11.71
C ASN A 157 -19.71 16.57 11.77
N LYS A 158 -18.42 16.93 11.84
CA LYS A 158 -17.97 18.33 11.76
C LYS A 158 -18.14 18.91 10.36
N VAL A 159 -18.04 18.08 9.33
CA VAL A 159 -18.29 18.47 7.93
C VAL A 159 -19.80 18.56 7.65
N ASP A 160 -20.54 17.48 7.91
CA ASP A 160 -22.00 17.41 7.84
C ASP A 160 -22.51 16.23 8.68
N LYS A 161 -23.34 16.50 9.69
CA LYS A 161 -23.88 15.51 10.65
C LYS A 161 -24.68 14.37 10.00
N ARG A 162 -25.14 14.54 8.75
CA ARG A 162 -25.87 13.51 7.99
C ARG A 162 -24.92 12.47 7.38
N LEU A 163 -23.63 12.77 7.25
CA LEU A 163 -22.66 11.84 6.69
C LEU A 163 -22.38 10.70 7.67
N LYS A 164 -22.60 9.46 7.23
CA LYS A 164 -22.29 8.24 7.99
C LYS A 164 -21.14 7.47 7.35
N VAL A 165 -20.23 6.93 8.17
CA VAL A 165 -19.06 6.18 7.70
C VAL A 165 -19.45 5.10 6.69
N ASP A 166 -20.39 4.21 7.04
CA ASP A 166 -20.78 3.09 6.17
C ASP A 166 -21.40 3.57 4.85
N SER A 167 -22.23 4.61 4.90
CA SER A 167 -22.79 5.23 3.68
C SER A 167 -21.70 5.81 2.79
N GLN A 168 -20.70 6.50 3.36
CA GLN A 168 -19.59 7.04 2.58
C GLN A 168 -18.67 5.94 2.03
N LEU A 169 -18.43 4.88 2.80
CA LEU A 169 -17.69 3.71 2.34
C LEU A 169 -18.40 3.06 1.15
N ASN A 170 -19.71 2.84 1.22
CA ASN A 170 -20.47 2.27 0.11
C ASN A 170 -20.38 3.16 -1.15
N LYS A 171 -20.50 4.49 -0.99
CA LYS A 171 -20.29 5.42 -2.12
C LYS A 171 -18.89 5.30 -2.74
N ILE A 172 -17.85 5.12 -1.92
CA ILE A 172 -16.47 4.91 -2.40
C ILE A 172 -16.35 3.57 -3.12
N LYS A 173 -16.88 2.49 -2.54
CA LYS A 173 -16.90 1.15 -3.17
C LYS A 173 -17.55 1.21 -4.54
N ASP A 174 -18.72 1.83 -4.65
CA ASP A 174 -19.46 1.91 -5.91
C ASP A 174 -18.80 2.80 -6.95
N LYS A 175 -18.24 3.92 -6.51
CA LYS A 175 -17.52 4.87 -7.38
C LYS A 175 -16.27 4.23 -8.00
N PHE A 176 -15.52 3.46 -7.22
CA PHE A 176 -14.22 2.92 -7.64
C PHE A 176 -14.22 1.42 -7.93
N LYS A 177 -15.38 0.76 -7.80
CA LYS A 177 -15.55 -0.70 -7.99
C LYS A 177 -14.64 -1.53 -7.08
N LEU A 178 -14.59 -1.18 -5.79
CA LEU A 178 -13.73 -1.79 -4.77
C LEU A 178 -14.54 -2.68 -3.81
N TYR A 179 -14.95 -3.86 -4.26
CA TYR A 179 -15.92 -4.70 -3.53
C TYR A 179 -15.26 -5.79 -2.67
N CYS A 180 -14.02 -6.16 -2.96
CA CYS A 180 -13.27 -7.16 -2.20
C CYS A 180 -11.77 -6.83 -2.08
N GLY A 181 -11.04 -7.62 -1.30
CA GLY A 181 -9.60 -7.45 -1.10
C GLY A 181 -8.79 -7.44 -2.40
N LYS A 182 -9.18 -8.25 -3.38
CA LYS A 182 -8.51 -8.31 -4.70
C LYS A 182 -8.58 -6.99 -5.45
N ASP A 183 -9.72 -6.32 -5.41
CA ASP A 183 -9.93 -5.03 -6.07
C ASP A 183 -9.03 -3.93 -5.46
N CYS A 184 -8.76 -4.05 -4.16
CA CYS A 184 -7.94 -3.11 -3.42
C CYS A 184 -6.45 -3.46 -3.41
N PHE A 185 -6.01 -4.62 -3.92
CA PHE A 185 -4.63 -5.11 -3.73
C PHE A 185 -3.56 -4.09 -4.13
N LYS A 186 -3.73 -3.44 -5.30
CA LYS A 186 -2.79 -2.43 -5.78
C LYS A 186 -2.79 -1.14 -4.95
N HIS A 187 -3.77 -0.96 -4.07
CA HIS A 187 -3.95 0.21 -3.20
C HIS A 187 -3.65 -0.08 -1.72
N ILE A 188 -3.25 -1.30 -1.36
CA ILE A 188 -2.81 -1.61 0.00
C ILE A 188 -1.45 -0.93 0.23
N PRO A 189 -1.26 -0.16 1.31
CA PRO A 189 0.03 0.43 1.64
C PRO A 189 1.15 -0.61 1.66
N GLY A 190 2.21 -0.41 0.87
CA GLY A 190 3.26 -1.42 0.70
C GLY A 190 3.92 -1.83 2.02
N LYS A 191 4.10 -0.89 2.96
CA LYS A 191 4.62 -1.16 4.31
C LYS A 191 3.76 -2.18 5.10
N TYR A 192 2.46 -2.27 4.84
CA TYR A 192 1.57 -3.24 5.48
C TYR A 192 1.85 -4.64 4.96
N LEU A 193 2.00 -4.76 3.63
CA LEU A 193 2.38 -6.03 2.99
C LEU A 193 3.76 -6.49 3.45
N ILE A 194 4.75 -5.59 3.51
CA ILE A 194 6.09 -5.93 4.01
C ILE A 194 6.03 -6.48 5.43
N LYS A 195 5.29 -5.82 6.33
CA LYS A 195 5.14 -6.29 7.71
C LYS A 195 4.44 -7.64 7.80
N TYR A 196 3.38 -7.85 7.01
CA TYR A 196 2.70 -9.13 6.92
C TYR A 196 3.65 -10.25 6.47
N PHE A 197 4.34 -10.07 5.34
CA PHE A 197 5.24 -11.10 4.80
C PHE A 197 6.46 -11.33 5.70
N LYS A 198 6.99 -10.29 6.34
CA LYS A 198 8.03 -10.44 7.36
C LYS A 198 7.55 -11.35 8.49
N SER A 199 6.36 -11.11 9.04
CA SER A 199 5.80 -11.96 10.09
C SER A 199 5.60 -13.41 9.64
N LYS A 200 5.21 -13.65 8.38
CA LYS A 200 5.10 -15.01 7.84
C LYS A 200 6.45 -15.69 7.68
N ILE A 201 7.46 -14.95 7.22
CA ILE A 201 8.83 -15.48 7.08
C ILE A 201 9.42 -15.82 8.43
N GLU A 202 9.34 -14.92 9.42
CA GLU A 202 9.89 -15.15 10.77
C GLU A 202 9.42 -16.45 11.40
N ILE A 203 8.20 -16.89 11.09
CA ILE A 203 7.62 -18.13 11.61
C ILE A 203 8.16 -19.37 10.90
N LEU A 204 8.49 -19.26 9.61
CA LEU A 204 9.25 -20.29 8.89
C LEU A 204 10.72 -20.35 9.37
N LEU A 205 11.19 -19.25 9.98
CA LEU A 205 12.54 -19.17 10.52
C LEU A 205 12.67 -19.71 11.95
N ILE A 206 11.58 -19.94 12.66
CA ILE A 206 11.56 -20.68 13.95
C ILE A 206 11.61 -22.19 13.66
#